data_AF-A0A1S2LLM5-F1
#
_entry.id   AF-A0A1S2LLM5-F1
#
_cell.length_a   1.000
_cell.length_b   1.000
_cell.length_c   1.000
_cell.angle_alpha   90.00
_cell.angle_beta   90.00
_cell.angle_gamma   90.00
#
_symmetry.space_group_name_H-M   'P 1'
#
loop_
_entity.id
_entity.type
_entity.pdbx_description
1 polymer ?
#
loop_
_entity_poly.entity_id
_entity_poly.type
_entity_poly.pdbx_seq_one_letter_code
_entity_poly.pdbx_strand_id
1 'polypeptide(L)'
;MLEKEIVKQKLVDLFGNGFVAETIYAAEKKVLTLIDTSSDYVIVSISDFTDFAIGDYDVFIESRIKKTDNHLKDMANIIGLLQMDTVSNVEKVQKEIKELTDELTSVSKGLSKRFVLSTQTIK
;
A
#
# COMPACT_ATOMS: atom_id res chain seq x y z
N MET A 1 5.41 -14.91 -5.59
CA MET A 1 4.02 -14.41 -5.65
C MET A 1 3.19 -15.33 -4.80
N LEU A 2 2.41 -14.78 -3.86
CA LEU A 2 1.64 -15.54 -2.87
C LEU A 2 0.81 -16.64 -3.55
N GLU A 3 0.87 -17.86 -3.02
CA GLU A 3 0.18 -19.01 -3.61
C GLU A 3 -1.33 -18.80 -3.57
N LYS A 4 -2.01 -19.05 -4.70
CA LYS A 4 -3.45 -18.80 -4.86
C LYS A 4 -4.28 -19.65 -3.90
N GLU A 5 -3.79 -20.84 -3.60
CA GLU A 5 -4.36 -21.82 -2.69
C GLU A 5 -4.39 -21.27 -1.26
N ILE A 6 -3.31 -20.62 -0.82
CA ILE A 6 -3.20 -20.01 0.51
C ILE A 6 -4.15 -18.80 0.62
N VAL A 7 -4.15 -17.94 -0.41
CA VAL A 7 -5.09 -16.80 -0.49
C VAL A 7 -6.53 -17.30 -0.37
N LYS A 8 -6.90 -18.31 -1.15
CA LYS A 8 -8.25 -18.88 -1.12
C LYS A 8 -8.58 -19.47 0.24
N GLN A 9 -7.66 -20.23 0.85
CA GLN A 9 -7.88 -20.83 2.15
C GLN A 9 -8.16 -19.76 3.22
N LYS A 10 -7.30 -18.74 3.31
CA LYS A 10 -7.46 -17.65 4.28
C LYS A 10 -8.76 -16.86 4.09
N LEU A 11 -9.21 -16.66 2.84
CA LEU A 11 -10.50 -16.04 2.56
C LEU A 11 -11.68 -16.92 2.98
N VAL A 12 -11.60 -18.24 2.77
CA VAL A 12 -12.61 -19.20 3.24
C VAL A 12 -12.65 -19.26 4.76
N ASP A 13 -11.50 -19.21 5.44
CA ASP A 13 -11.44 -19.16 6.90
C ASP A 13 -12.15 -17.93 7.47
N LEU A 14 -12.07 -16.79 6.76
CA LEU A 14 -12.63 -15.52 7.22
C LEU A 14 -14.12 -15.33 6.86
N PHE A 15 -14.53 -15.73 5.66
CA PHE A 15 -15.87 -15.47 5.13
C PHE A 15 -16.74 -16.74 4.99
N GLY A 16 -16.19 -17.91 5.26
CA GLY A 16 -16.84 -19.19 4.99
C GLY A 16 -17.01 -19.44 3.49
N ASN A 17 -17.98 -20.29 3.16
CA ASN A 17 -18.37 -20.55 1.77
C ASN A 17 -19.54 -19.61 1.40
N GLY A 18 -19.38 -18.79 0.35
CA GLY A 18 -20.46 -17.91 -0.11
C GLY A 18 -20.05 -16.47 -0.45
N PHE A 19 -18.82 -16.26 -0.90
CA PHE A 19 -18.34 -14.98 -1.38
C PHE A 19 -17.89 -15.07 -2.85
N VAL A 20 -17.91 -13.94 -3.53
CA VAL A 20 -17.18 -13.75 -4.80
C VAL A 20 -15.94 -12.93 -4.48
N ALA A 21 -14.80 -13.34 -4.99
CA ALA A 21 -13.52 -12.67 -4.75
C ALA A 21 -12.87 -12.29 -6.08
N GLU A 22 -12.48 -11.02 -6.20
CA GLU A 22 -11.71 -10.50 -7.33
C GLU A 22 -10.39 -9.93 -6.82
N THR A 23 -9.28 -10.37 -7.41
CA THR A 23 -7.95 -9.85 -7.04
C THR A 23 -7.73 -8.50 -7.70
N ILE A 24 -7.61 -7.45 -6.89
CA ILE A 24 -7.40 -6.08 -7.37
C ILE A 24 -5.90 -5.81 -7.56
N TYR A 25 -5.07 -6.43 -6.73
CA TYR A 25 -3.61 -6.25 -6.75
C TYR A 25 -2.91 -7.52 -6.27
N ALA A 26 -1.81 -7.86 -6.93
CA ALA A 26 -0.96 -8.98 -6.54
C ALA A 26 0.51 -8.62 -6.71
N ALA A 27 1.28 -8.81 -5.64
CA ALA A 27 2.73 -8.70 -5.59
C ALA A 27 3.33 -9.98 -5.00
N GLU A 28 4.66 -10.01 -4.88
CA GLU A 28 5.37 -11.20 -4.44
C GLU A 28 4.89 -11.74 -3.09
N LYS A 29 4.65 -10.82 -2.12
CA LYS A 29 4.30 -11.12 -0.73
C LYS A 29 3.00 -10.46 -0.24
N LYS A 30 2.23 -9.83 -1.12
CA LYS A 30 0.97 -9.20 -0.75
C LYS A 30 -0.05 -9.37 -1.86
N VAL A 31 -1.27 -9.76 -1.50
CA VAL A 31 -2.43 -9.80 -2.39
C VAL A 31 -3.53 -8.94 -1.79
N LEU A 32 -4.18 -8.13 -2.62
CA LEU A 32 -5.36 -7.35 -2.27
C LEU A 32 -6.55 -7.89 -3.05
N THR A 33 -7.63 -8.20 -2.35
CA THR A 33 -8.82 -8.84 -2.92
C THR A 33 -10.07 -8.08 -2.51
N LEU A 34 -10.94 -7.79 -3.49
CA LEU A 34 -12.31 -7.34 -3.24
C LEU A 34 -13.18 -8.56 -3.04
N ILE A 35 -13.85 -8.61 -1.90
CA ILE A 35 -14.78 -9.65 -1.51
C ILE A 35 -16.18 -9.09 -1.58
N ASP A 36 -17.02 -9.69 -2.41
CA ASP A 36 -18.44 -9.48 -2.47
C ASP A 36 -19.14 -10.60 -1.67
N THR A 37 -19.82 -10.21 -0.60
CA THR A 37 -20.67 -11.08 0.21
C THR A 37 -22.13 -10.70 0.05
N SER A 38 -23.05 -11.48 0.62
CA SER A 38 -24.48 -11.15 0.57
C SER A 38 -24.84 -9.79 1.18
N SER A 39 -24.09 -9.32 2.18
CA SER A 39 -24.40 -8.08 2.90
C SER A 39 -23.39 -6.95 2.69
N ASP A 40 -22.14 -7.27 2.37
CA ASP A 40 -21.03 -6.31 2.42
C ASP A 40 -20.10 -6.46 1.21
N TYR A 41 -19.46 -5.36 0.83
CA TYR A 41 -18.21 -5.35 0.07
C TYR A 41 -17.04 -5.17 1.02
N VAL A 42 -16.02 -6.01 0.93
CA VAL A 42 -14.85 -6.00 1.83
C VAL A 42 -13.58 -6.00 1.01
N ILE A 43 -12.65 -5.10 1.32
CA ILE A 43 -11.30 -5.14 0.77
C ILE A 43 -10.42 -5.82 1.82
N VAL A 44 -9.78 -6.91 1.42
CA VAL A 44 -8.91 -7.70 2.27
C VAL A 44 -7.53 -7.73 1.67
N SER A 45 -6.51 -7.54 2.51
CA SER A 45 -5.14 -7.82 2.14
C SER A 45 -4.61 -9.06 2.85
N ILE A 46 -3.86 -9.86 2.11
CA ILE A 46 -3.19 -11.05 2.63
C ILE A 46 -1.72 -10.86 2.38
N SER A 47 -0.92 -10.89 3.46
CA SER A 47 0.51 -10.64 3.41
C SER A 47 1.28 -11.86 3.90
N ASP A 48 2.37 -12.18 3.21
CA ASP A 48 3.28 -13.27 3.54
C ASP A 48 4.39 -12.77 4.47
N PHE A 49 4.39 -13.26 5.71
CA PHE A 49 5.44 -13.02 6.69
C PHE A 49 6.25 -14.29 7.01
N THR A 50 6.18 -15.35 6.21
CA THR A 50 6.85 -16.64 6.48
C THR A 50 8.38 -16.55 6.55
N ASP A 51 8.98 -15.50 5.98
CA ASP A 51 10.41 -15.21 6.11
C ASP A 51 10.83 -14.75 7.51
N PHE A 52 9.88 -14.43 8.40
CA PHE A 52 10.15 -14.04 9.77
C PHE A 52 10.08 -15.25 10.72
N ALA A 53 10.91 -15.27 11.76
CA ALA A 53 11.07 -16.42 12.67
C ALA A 53 9.77 -16.93 13.36
N ILE A 54 8.73 -16.10 13.38
CA ILE A 54 7.40 -16.41 13.92
C ILE A 54 6.27 -15.95 12.98
N GLY A 55 6.59 -15.57 11.74
CA GLY A 55 5.60 -14.99 10.83
C GLY A 55 4.81 -16.07 10.08
N ASP A 56 3.53 -15.80 9.88
CA ASP A 56 2.61 -16.60 9.05
C ASP A 56 1.98 -15.68 7.99
N TYR A 57 1.08 -16.23 7.17
CA TYR A 57 0.18 -15.48 6.33
C TYR A 57 -0.88 -14.77 7.17
N ASP A 58 -0.79 -13.45 7.23
CA ASP A 58 -1.74 -12.61 7.95
C ASP A 58 -2.79 -12.02 7.00
N VAL A 59 -4.01 -11.87 7.53
CA VAL A 59 -5.17 -11.34 6.82
C VAL A 59 -5.61 -10.04 7.47
N PHE A 60 -5.68 -8.97 6.69
CA PHE A 60 -6.10 -7.64 7.15
C PHE A 60 -7.36 -7.22 6.40
N ILE A 61 -8.37 -6.79 7.14
CA ILE A 61 -9.54 -6.12 6.57
C ILE A 61 -9.17 -4.65 6.42
N GLU A 62 -8.86 -4.23 5.19
CA GLU A 62 -8.47 -2.86 4.87
C GLU A 62 -9.71 -1.95 4.87
N SER A 63 -10.84 -2.46 4.36
CA SER A 63 -12.10 -1.74 4.44
C SER A 63 -13.32 -2.66 4.32
N ARG A 64 -14.46 -2.18 4.83
CA ARG A 64 -15.75 -2.85 4.76
C ARG A 64 -16.86 -1.83 4.53
N ILE A 65 -17.66 -2.05 3.49
CA ILE A 65 -18.83 -1.25 3.15
C ILE A 65 -20.04 -2.16 3.18
N LYS A 66 -21.04 -1.81 4.00
CA LYS A 66 -22.34 -2.47 3.95
C LYS A 66 -23.04 -2.12 2.65
N LYS A 67 -23.58 -3.12 1.96
CA LYS A 67 -24.42 -2.91 0.79
C LYS A 67 -25.65 -2.10 1.16
N THR A 68 -25.99 -1.17 0.30
CA THR A 68 -27.22 -0.41 0.37
C THR A 68 -28.07 -0.70 -0.86
N ASP A 69 -29.32 -0.26 -0.86
CA ASP A 69 -30.18 -0.35 -2.05
C ASP A 69 -29.71 0.57 -3.20
N ASN A 70 -28.65 1.36 -2.96
CA ASN A 70 -28.06 2.27 -3.93
C ASN A 70 -26.65 1.82 -4.35
N HIS A 71 -26.61 0.99 -5.39
CA HIS A 71 -25.36 0.44 -5.94
C HIS A 71 -24.35 1.51 -6.39
N LEU A 72 -24.82 2.64 -6.94
CA LEU A 72 -23.92 3.72 -7.37
C LEU A 72 -23.17 4.36 -6.19
N LYS A 73 -23.86 4.51 -5.04
CA LYS A 73 -23.24 5.02 -3.82
C LYS A 73 -22.22 4.02 -3.27
N ASP A 74 -22.55 2.74 -3.28
CA ASP A 74 -21.63 1.69 -2.82
C ASP A 74 -20.36 1.65 -3.68
N MET A 75 -20.49 1.72 -5.01
CA MET A 75 -19.36 1.81 -5.94
C MET A 75 -18.52 3.06 -5.72
N ALA A 76 -19.15 4.23 -5.53
CA ALA A 76 -18.44 5.47 -5.25
C ALA A 76 -17.62 5.39 -3.94
N ASN A 77 -18.17 4.76 -2.91
CA ASN A 77 -17.45 4.55 -1.64
C ASN A 77 -16.25 3.61 -1.82
N ILE A 78 -16.40 2.50 -2.57
CA ILE A 78 -15.31 1.57 -2.86
C ILE A 78 -14.18 2.30 -3.61
N ILE A 79 -14.52 3.07 -4.65
CA ILE A 79 -13.55 3.84 -5.43
C ILE A 79 -12.84 4.88 -4.54
N GLY A 80 -13.59 5.60 -3.71
CA GLY A 80 -13.02 6.60 -2.81
C GLY A 80 -11.97 6.02 -1.86
N LEU A 81 -12.24 4.84 -1.30
CA LEU A 81 -11.29 4.14 -0.43
C LEU A 81 -10.01 3.73 -1.17
N LEU A 82 -10.15 3.10 -2.34
CA LEU A 82 -9.00 2.69 -3.16
C LEU A 82 -8.12 3.89 -3.58
N GLN A 83 -8.74 5.06 -3.74
CA GLN A 83 -8.02 6.29 -4.09
C GLN A 83 -7.35 6.97 -2.90
N MET A 84 -7.94 6.94 -1.70
CA MET A 84 -7.36 7.59 -0.51
C MET A 84 -5.96 7.06 -0.17
N ASP A 85 -5.74 5.74 -0.28
CA ASP A 85 -4.43 5.14 -0.03
C ASP A 85 -3.39 5.59 -1.07
N THR A 86 -3.82 5.81 -2.31
CA THR A 86 -2.94 6.30 -3.38
C THR A 86 -2.50 7.74 -3.10
N VAL A 87 -3.41 8.61 -2.67
CA VAL A 87 -3.09 10.02 -2.37
C VAL A 87 -2.12 10.10 -1.20
N SER A 88 -2.38 9.40 -0.09
CA SER A 88 -1.49 9.42 1.08
C SER A 88 -0.09 8.88 0.76
N ASN A 89 0.01 7.81 -0.04
CA ASN A 89 1.30 7.26 -0.45
C ASN A 89 2.05 8.21 -1.40
N VAL A 90 1.34 8.88 -2.32
CA VAL A 90 1.94 9.91 -3.18
C VAL A 90 2.47 11.07 -2.35
N GLU A 91 1.72 11.54 -1.35
CA GLU A 91 2.17 12.60 -0.44
C GLU A 91 3.42 12.21 0.35
N LYS A 92 3.49 10.97 0.86
CA LYS A 92 4.69 10.46 1.55
C LYS A 92 5.91 10.41 0.62
N VAL A 93 5.76 9.87 -0.58
CA VAL A 93 6.84 9.83 -1.58
C VAL A 93 7.29 11.23 -1.97
N GLN A 94 6.34 12.17 -2.17
CA GLN A 94 6.66 13.57 -2.45
C GLN A 94 7.44 14.22 -1.31
N LYS A 95 7.09 13.91 -0.06
CA LYS A 95 7.82 14.39 1.12
C LYS A 95 9.25 13.86 1.15
N GLU A 96 9.45 12.56 0.94
CA GLU A 96 10.79 11.95 0.90
C GLU A 96 11.64 12.53 -0.23
N ILE A 97 11.08 12.70 -1.44
CA ILE A 97 11.77 13.34 -2.57
C ILE A 97 12.20 14.76 -2.21
N LYS A 98 11.34 15.52 -1.52
CA LYS A 98 11.66 16.88 -1.09
C LYS A 98 12.81 16.89 -0.09
N GLU A 99 12.76 16.02 0.92
CA GLU A 99 13.82 15.89 1.94
C GLU A 99 15.17 15.55 1.28
N LEU A 100 15.20 14.57 0.37
CA LEU A 100 16.39 14.22 -0.41
C LEU A 100 16.90 15.38 -1.27
N THR A 101 16.00 16.17 -1.88
CA THR A 101 16.37 17.33 -2.69
C THR A 101 16.97 18.45 -1.85
N ASP A 102 16.42 18.68 -0.65
CA ASP A 102 16.92 19.67 0.30
C ASP A 102 18.31 19.28 0.82
N GLU A 103 18.52 17.99 1.14
CA GLU A 103 19.82 17.44 1.51
C GLU A 103 20.86 17.60 0.39
N LEU A 104 20.52 17.21 -0.84
CA LEU A 104 21.40 17.33 -2.00
C LEU A 104 21.78 18.80 -2.26
N THR A 105 20.82 19.71 -2.12
CA THR A 105 21.04 21.15 -2.24
C THR A 105 21.98 21.67 -1.15
N SER A 106 21.82 21.19 0.09
CA SER A 106 22.69 21.54 1.21
C SER A 106 24.13 21.05 0.98
N VAL A 107 24.29 19.79 0.55
CA VAL A 107 25.59 19.21 0.19
C VAL A 107 26.26 19.98 -0.95
N SER A 108 25.51 20.31 -2.01
CA SER A 108 26.00 21.09 -3.15
C SER A 108 26.50 22.48 -2.72
N LYS A 109 25.75 23.18 -1.85
CA LYS A 109 26.17 24.47 -1.27
C LYS A 109 27.41 24.33 -0.38
N GLY A 110 27.49 23.26 0.41
CA GLY A 110 28.64 22.95 1.26
C GLY A 110 29.92 22.68 0.45
N LEU A 111 29.82 21.89 -0.61
CA LEU A 111 30.90 21.64 -1.56
C LEU A 111 31.35 22.91 -2.27
N SER A 112 30.40 23.72 -2.76
CA SER A 112 30.70 25.01 -3.40
C SER A 112 31.47 25.94 -2.46
N LYS A 113 31.10 26.03 -1.18
CA LYS A 113 31.83 26.82 -0.19
C LYS A 113 33.25 26.28 0.07
N ARG A 114 33.42 24.96 0.19
CA ARG A 114 34.75 24.33 0.37
C ARG A 114 35.65 24.56 -0.84
N PHE A 115 35.10 24.50 -2.05
CA PHE A 115 35.84 24.75 -3.28
C PHE A 115 36.34 26.20 -3.34
N VAL A 116 35.47 27.17 -3.07
CA VAL A 116 35.83 28.60 -3.00
C VAL A 116 36.93 28.85 -1.96
N LEU A 117 36.82 28.29 -0.76
CA LEU A 117 37.85 28.42 0.28
C LEU A 117 39.19 27.82 -0.16
N SER A 118 39.19 26.62 -0.77
CA SER A 118 40.42 25.98 -1.25
C SER A 118 41.12 26.77 -2.37
N THR A 119 40.37 27.49 -3.21
CA THR A 119 40.94 28.37 -4.25
C THR A 119 41.48 29.70 -3.72
N GLN A 120 41.09 30.12 -2.51
CA GLN A 120 41.60 31.34 -1.88
C GLN A 120 42.86 31.09 -1.03
N THR A 121 43.08 29.87 -0.55
CA THR A 121 44.28 29.51 0.24
C THR A 121 45.52 29.27 -0.64
N ILE A 122 45.34 29.12 -1.96
CA ILE A 122 46.43 29.01 -2.94
C ILE A 122 46.63 30.39 -3.61
N LYS A 123 47.08 31.38 -2.84
CA LYS A 123 47.65 32.65 -3.30
C LYS A 123 48.67 33.12 -2.27
#